data_AF-A0A7S1S589-F1
#
_entry.id   AF-A0A7S1S589-F1
#
_cell.length_a   1.000
_cell.length_b   1.000
_cell.length_c   1.000
_cell.angle_alpha   90.00
_cell.angle_beta   90.00
_cell.angle_gamma   90.00
#
_symmetry.space_group_name_H-M   'P 1'
#
loop_
_entity.id
_entity.type
_entity.pdbx_description
1 polymer ?
#
loop_
_entity_poly.entity_id
_entity_poly.type
_entity_poly.pdbx_seq_one_letter_code
_entity_poly.pdbx_strand_id
1 'polypeptide(L)'
;TTTTTTTTTTTTTTTSTTWGWPSLFCIEVTRAIGYEFPLVQEQMKQRASIFSCDEYAVFSDGGEPRRVGVEPDGSELKTIVIPAIVESIGNLAAGATTNSWLNTKTFLQVWDICKRDGRFGRHEWTVKVDPDAVFFPYRL
;
A
#
# COMPACT_ATOMS: atom_id res chain seq x y z
N THR A 1 -8.15 -50.35 30.19
CA THR A 1 -7.34 -49.28 29.59
C THR A 1 -8.26 -48.11 29.29
N THR A 2 -8.14 -47.03 30.08
CA THR A 2 -9.02 -45.86 29.98
C THR A 2 -8.32 -44.82 29.10
N THR A 3 -8.88 -44.52 27.94
CA THR A 3 -8.32 -43.57 26.99
C THR A 3 -8.83 -42.17 27.35
N THR A 4 -7.95 -41.32 27.86
CA THR A 4 -8.24 -39.90 28.13
C THR A 4 -7.97 -39.10 26.85
N THR A 5 -9.00 -38.50 26.27
CA THR A 5 -8.88 -37.61 25.11
C THR A 5 -8.66 -36.19 25.61
N THR A 6 -7.46 -35.63 25.40
CA THR A 6 -7.14 -34.23 25.68
C THR A 6 -7.59 -33.36 24.51
N THR A 7 -8.58 -32.50 24.73
CA THR A 7 -9.02 -31.51 23.73
C THR A 7 -8.20 -30.24 23.90
N THR A 8 -7.34 -29.94 22.92
CA THR A 8 -6.59 -28.67 22.86
C THR A 8 -7.48 -27.59 22.25
N THR A 9 -7.97 -26.66 23.06
CA THR A 9 -8.72 -25.48 22.59
C THR A 9 -7.73 -24.42 22.09
N THR A 10 -7.70 -24.18 20.78
CA THR A 10 -6.95 -23.06 20.19
C THR A 10 -7.76 -21.78 20.34
N THR A 11 -7.37 -20.91 21.26
CA THR A 11 -7.97 -19.58 21.41
C THR A 11 -7.41 -18.65 20.33
N THR A 12 -8.22 -18.29 19.35
CA THR A 12 -7.89 -17.25 18.36
C THR A 12 -8.18 -15.88 19.00
N THR A 13 -7.14 -15.18 19.45
CA THR A 13 -7.27 -13.79 19.91
C THR A 13 -7.44 -12.88 18.71
N THR A 14 -8.64 -12.34 18.50
CA THR A 14 -8.89 -11.30 17.49
C THR A 14 -8.63 -9.94 18.12
N THR A 15 -7.51 -9.31 17.80
CA THR A 15 -7.25 -7.91 18.18
C THR A 15 -8.07 -7.01 17.26
N SER A 16 -9.15 -6.40 17.76
CA SER A 16 -9.83 -5.32 17.04
C SER A 16 -9.16 -4.00 17.37
N THR A 17 -8.38 -3.44 16.44
CA THR A 17 -7.93 -2.06 16.53
C THR A 17 -9.14 -1.14 16.34
N THR A 18 -9.30 -0.15 17.21
CA THR A 18 -10.34 0.89 17.05
C THR A 18 -9.67 2.15 16.52
N TRP A 19 -10.09 2.58 15.33
CA TRP A 19 -9.54 3.77 14.65
C TRP A 19 -10.36 5.02 14.99
N GLY A 20 -9.81 6.20 14.69
CA GLY A 20 -10.59 7.44 14.71
C GLY A 20 -11.64 7.47 13.59
N TRP A 21 -12.50 8.49 13.56
CA TRP A 21 -13.42 8.71 12.45
C TRP A 21 -13.13 10.05 11.74
N PRO A 22 -13.01 10.05 10.40
CA PRO A 22 -12.93 8.88 9.52
C PRO A 22 -11.59 8.15 9.67
N SER A 23 -11.60 6.82 9.59
CA SER A 23 -10.37 6.03 9.47
C SER A 23 -9.94 5.90 8.00
N LEU A 24 -8.63 5.93 7.78
CA LEU A 24 -8.02 6.01 6.45
C LEU A 24 -7.06 4.85 6.20
N PHE A 25 -7.31 4.11 5.12
CA PHE A 25 -6.31 3.23 4.51
C PHE A 25 -5.66 3.92 3.32
N CYS A 26 -4.38 4.27 3.42
CA CYS A 26 -3.70 5.06 2.41
C CYS A 26 -2.69 4.23 1.61
N ILE A 27 -2.71 4.37 0.29
CA ILE A 27 -1.81 3.64 -0.61
C ILE A 27 -1.00 4.58 -1.48
N GLU A 28 0.27 4.24 -1.68
CA GLU A 28 1.16 4.89 -2.66
C GLU A 28 1.67 3.85 -3.66
N VAL A 29 1.86 4.27 -4.91
CA VAL A 29 2.52 3.48 -5.95
C VAL A 29 3.79 4.22 -6.34
N THR A 30 4.95 3.62 -6.08
CA THR A 30 6.26 4.23 -6.35
C THR A 30 7.05 3.41 -7.34
N ARG A 31 7.72 4.09 -8.27
CA ARG A 31 8.74 3.48 -9.11
C ARG A 31 9.93 3.05 -8.28
N ALA A 32 10.42 1.84 -8.50
CA ALA A 32 11.59 1.29 -7.83
C ALA A 32 12.89 2.00 -8.20
N ILE A 33 12.93 2.58 -9.40
CA ILE A 33 14.10 3.30 -9.94
C ILE A 33 13.69 4.75 -10.20
N GLY A 34 14.48 5.67 -9.67
CA GLY A 34 14.28 7.11 -9.80
C GLY A 34 14.19 7.78 -8.44
N TYR A 35 13.58 8.96 -8.41
CA TYR A 35 13.50 9.81 -7.22
C TYR A 35 12.34 9.44 -6.28
N GLU A 36 11.30 8.78 -6.80
CA GLU A 36 10.08 8.47 -6.03
C GLU A 36 10.39 7.56 -4.83
N PHE A 37 11.11 6.45 -5.02
CA PHE A 37 11.35 5.53 -3.91
C PHE A 37 12.17 6.16 -2.76
N PRO A 38 13.28 6.87 -3.00
CA PRO A 38 13.96 7.64 -1.96
C PRO A 38 13.06 8.69 -1.27
N LEU A 39 12.14 9.33 -2.02
CA LEU A 39 11.19 10.28 -1.45
C LEU A 39 10.21 9.61 -0.49
N VAL A 40 9.65 8.45 -0.87
CA VAL A 40 8.79 7.64 0.00
C VAL A 40 9.52 7.19 1.27
N GLN A 41 10.81 6.84 1.16
CA GLN A 41 11.64 6.51 2.34
C GLN A 41 11.79 7.71 3.29
N GLU A 42 11.96 8.93 2.76
CA GLU A 42 12.06 10.14 3.58
C GLU A 42 10.70 10.51 4.20
N GLN A 43 9.59 10.34 3.47
CA GLN A 43 8.24 10.49 4.03
C GLN A 43 7.98 9.52 5.18
N MET A 44 8.39 8.25 5.05
CA MET A 44 8.28 7.26 6.12
C MET A 44 9.10 7.65 7.35
N LYS A 45 10.33 8.13 7.14
CA LYS A 45 11.21 8.61 8.22
C LYS A 45 10.59 9.80 8.97
N GLN A 46 9.90 10.69 8.27
CA GLN A 46 9.22 11.85 8.86
C GLN A 46 7.80 11.54 9.35
N ARG A 47 7.27 10.33 9.09
CA ARG A 47 5.87 9.96 9.33
C ARG A 47 4.88 10.94 8.69
N ALA A 48 5.20 11.35 7.46
CA ALA A 48 4.42 12.29 6.66
C ALA A 48 3.63 11.57 5.55
N SER A 49 2.78 12.30 4.81
CA SER A 49 1.93 11.71 3.74
C SER A 49 1.10 10.52 4.28
N ILE A 50 1.03 9.43 3.52
CA ILE A 50 0.28 8.22 3.87
C ILE A 50 0.76 7.57 5.18
N PHE A 51 1.99 7.83 5.63
CA PHE A 51 2.54 7.29 6.87
C PHE A 51 1.95 7.93 8.14
N SER A 52 1.02 8.86 7.97
CA SER A 52 0.18 9.44 9.03
C SER A 52 -1.28 9.00 8.98
N CYS A 53 -1.64 8.07 8.07
CA CYS A 53 -2.93 7.39 8.07
C CYS A 53 -2.98 6.24 9.08
N ASP A 54 -4.18 5.74 9.39
CA ASP A 54 -4.40 4.63 10.34
C ASP A 54 -3.74 3.33 9.87
N GLU A 55 -3.85 3.04 8.57
CA GLU A 55 -3.10 1.99 7.90
C GLU A 55 -2.62 2.45 6.53
N TYR A 56 -1.54 1.84 6.05
CA TYR A 56 -1.00 2.16 4.74
C TYR A 56 -0.32 0.99 4.04
N ALA A 57 -0.13 1.14 2.73
CA ALA A 57 0.63 0.21 1.90
C ALA A 57 1.38 0.94 0.78
N VAL A 58 2.63 0.56 0.55
CA VAL A 58 3.45 1.07 -0.56
C VAL A 58 3.58 -0.02 -1.61
N PHE A 59 3.25 0.27 -2.86
CA PHE A 59 3.41 -0.65 -3.99
C PHE A 59 4.60 -0.23 -4.85
N SER A 60 5.30 -1.19 -5.46
CA SER A 60 6.42 -0.88 -6.34
C SER A 60 6.57 -1.83 -7.53
N ASP A 61 7.07 -1.31 -8.65
CA ASP A 61 7.30 -2.01 -9.92
C ASP A 61 8.68 -2.69 -10.01
N GLY A 62 9.43 -2.75 -8.91
CA GLY A 62 10.83 -3.22 -8.87
C GLY A 62 11.07 -4.71 -8.95
N GLY A 63 10.04 -5.53 -9.18
CA GLY A 63 10.12 -7.00 -9.27
C GLY A 63 10.34 -7.74 -7.95
N GLU A 64 10.73 -7.05 -6.88
CA GLU A 64 10.98 -7.62 -5.55
C GLU A 64 10.59 -6.64 -4.42
N PRO A 65 10.25 -7.14 -3.22
CA PRO A 65 9.94 -6.28 -2.08
C PRO A 65 11.15 -5.43 -1.67
N ARG A 66 10.96 -4.11 -1.57
CA ARG A 66 12.00 -3.16 -1.18
C ARG A 66 11.70 -2.59 0.19
N ARG A 67 12.74 -2.36 0.98
CA ARG A 67 12.62 -1.81 2.33
C ARG A 67 12.30 -0.32 2.29
N VAL A 68 11.11 0.06 2.74
CA VAL A 68 10.67 1.45 2.86
C VAL A 68 11.21 2.06 4.15
N GLY A 69 11.06 1.37 5.29
CA GLY A 69 11.47 1.89 6.58
C GLY A 69 11.22 0.90 7.73
N VAL A 70 11.18 1.41 8.96
CA VAL A 70 10.91 0.64 10.18
C VAL A 70 9.69 1.22 10.87
N GLU A 71 8.75 0.36 11.20
CA GLU A 71 7.53 0.68 11.95
C GLU A 71 7.82 0.99 13.44
N PRO A 72 6.91 1.64 14.17
CA PRO A 72 7.12 1.96 15.59
C PRO A 72 7.33 0.71 16.47
N ASP A 73 6.78 -0.43 16.05
CA ASP A 73 6.95 -1.72 16.70
C ASP A 73 8.28 -2.42 16.36
N GLY A 74 9.12 -1.81 15.54
CA GLY A 74 10.42 -2.33 15.10
C GLY A 74 10.35 -3.24 13.87
N SER A 75 9.17 -3.52 13.32
CA SER A 75 9.03 -4.34 12.11
C SER A 75 9.48 -3.58 10.85
N GLU A 76 9.93 -4.31 9.83
CA GLU A 76 10.31 -3.70 8.55
C GLU A 76 9.08 -3.48 7.66
N LEU A 77 8.88 -2.23 7.23
CA LEU A 77 7.93 -1.94 6.16
C LEU A 77 8.60 -2.20 4.81
N LYS A 78 7.98 -3.07 4.01
CA LYS A 78 8.42 -3.38 2.64
C LYS A 78 7.33 -3.05 1.63
N THR A 79 7.75 -2.76 0.40
CA THR A 79 6.81 -2.57 -0.71
C THR A 79 6.13 -3.88 -1.08
N ILE A 80 4.89 -3.77 -1.55
CA ILE A 80 4.16 -4.83 -2.23
C ILE A 80 4.52 -4.78 -3.71
N VAL A 81 4.94 -5.92 -4.26
CA VAL A 81 5.37 -6.00 -5.67
C VAL A 81 4.18 -5.94 -6.59
N ILE A 82 4.23 -5.02 -7.55
CA ILE A 82 3.32 -4.99 -8.70
C ILE A 82 3.87 -5.94 -9.76
N PRO A 83 3.08 -6.92 -10.24
CA PRO A 83 3.50 -7.77 -11.36
C PRO A 83 3.90 -6.93 -12.57
N ALA A 84 4.97 -7.31 -13.26
CA ALA A 84 5.46 -6.56 -14.40
C ALA A 84 4.39 -6.46 -15.52
N ILE A 85 4.15 -5.25 -16.01
CA ILE A 85 3.36 -4.96 -17.20
C ILE A 85 4.23 -4.19 -18.17
N VAL A 86 4.13 -4.54 -19.46
CA VAL A 86 4.72 -3.72 -20.53
C VAL A 86 3.85 -2.49 -20.70
N GLU A 87 4.30 -1.39 -20.10
CA GLU A 87 3.70 -0.08 -20.29
C GLU A 87 4.31 0.63 -21.50
N SER A 88 3.52 1.51 -22.12
CA SER A 88 3.97 2.33 -23.25
C SER A 88 3.68 3.80 -22.97
N ILE A 89 4.45 4.67 -23.61
CA ILE A 89 4.18 6.10 -23.59
C ILE A 89 3.07 6.36 -24.61
N GLY A 90 2.02 7.04 -24.17
CA GLY A 90 0.95 7.47 -25.06
C GLY A 90 1.49 8.38 -26.16
N ASN A 91 0.89 8.29 -27.34
CA ASN A 91 1.21 9.16 -28.45
C ASN A 91 -0.10 9.75 -28.98
N LEU A 92 -0.26 11.07 -28.82
CA LEU A 92 -1.44 11.79 -29.31
C LEU A 92 -1.65 11.59 -30.82
N ALA A 93 -0.57 11.50 -31.61
CA ALA A 93 -0.65 11.27 -33.05
C ALA A 93 -1.08 9.83 -33.40
N ALA A 94 -0.95 8.88 -32.47
CA ALA A 94 -1.42 7.50 -32.61
C ALA A 94 -2.78 7.26 -31.94
N GLY A 95 -3.49 8.32 -31.54
CA GLY A 95 -4.83 8.24 -30.94
C GLY A 95 -4.86 8.02 -29.43
N ALA A 96 -3.72 8.13 -28.74
CA ALA A 96 -3.74 8.18 -27.27
C ALA A 96 -4.29 9.52 -26.79
N THR A 97 -4.77 9.57 -25.55
CA THR A 97 -5.30 10.80 -24.92
C THR A 97 -4.21 11.66 -24.27
N THR A 98 -3.02 11.10 -24.06
CA THR A 98 -1.88 11.79 -23.44
C THR A 98 -0.56 11.40 -24.11
N ASN A 99 0.47 12.22 -23.90
CA ASN A 99 1.88 11.88 -24.17
C ASN A 99 2.60 11.45 -22.87
N SER A 100 1.89 10.78 -21.96
CA SER A 100 2.42 10.31 -20.68
C SER A 100 2.50 8.78 -20.66
N TRP A 101 3.12 8.23 -19.61
CA TRP A 101 3.01 6.80 -19.34
C TRP A 101 1.54 6.37 -19.25
N LEU A 102 1.17 5.38 -20.05
CA LEU A 102 -0.10 4.69 -19.91
C LEU A 102 0.05 3.73 -18.73
N ASN A 103 -0.64 4.00 -17.63
CA ASN A 103 -0.47 3.27 -16.35
C ASN A 103 -1.77 2.63 -15.86
N THR A 104 -2.83 2.65 -16.68
CA THR A 104 -4.14 2.12 -16.32
C THR A 104 -4.07 0.66 -15.91
N LYS A 105 -3.29 -0.17 -16.62
CA LYS A 105 -3.14 -1.60 -16.31
C LYS A 105 -2.42 -1.80 -14.97
N THR A 106 -1.35 -1.05 -14.73
CA THR A 106 -0.64 -1.03 -13.44
C THR A 106 -1.61 -0.73 -12.29
N PHE A 107 -2.42 0.32 -12.40
CA PHE A 107 -3.37 0.67 -11.33
C PHE A 107 -4.48 -0.35 -11.15
N LEU A 108 -5.00 -0.98 -12.23
CA LEU A 108 -5.96 -2.07 -12.08
C LEU A 108 -5.37 -3.24 -11.27
N GLN A 109 -4.11 -3.59 -11.49
CA GLN A 109 -3.43 -4.62 -10.69
C GLN A 109 -3.27 -4.22 -9.23
N VAL A 110 -2.88 -2.96 -8.96
CA VAL A 110 -2.78 -2.44 -7.59
C VAL A 110 -4.12 -2.57 -6.88
N TRP A 111 -5.23 -2.18 -7.51
CA TRP A 111 -6.57 -2.32 -6.93
C TRP A 111 -6.98 -3.78 -6.73
N ASP A 112 -6.60 -4.69 -7.63
CA ASP A 112 -6.84 -6.13 -7.43
C ASP A 112 -6.07 -6.71 -6.25
N ILE A 113 -4.82 -6.26 -6.03
CA ILE A 113 -4.04 -6.65 -4.85
C ILE A 113 -4.66 -6.05 -3.59
N CYS A 114 -5.04 -4.78 -3.63
CA CYS A 114 -5.69 -4.05 -2.54
C CYS A 114 -6.99 -4.75 -2.08
N LYS A 115 -7.82 -5.19 -3.03
CA LYS A 115 -9.03 -5.98 -2.74
C LYS A 115 -8.74 -7.33 -2.09
N ARG A 116 -7.68 -8.02 -2.53
CA ARG A 116 -7.27 -9.32 -1.97
C ARG A 116 -6.67 -9.20 -0.56
N ASP A 117 -5.92 -8.13 -0.31
CA ASP A 117 -5.36 -7.79 1.00
C ASP A 117 -6.48 -7.45 2.01
N GLY A 118 -7.57 -6.82 1.55
CA GLY A 118 -8.80 -6.68 2.33
C GLY A 118 -8.80 -5.54 3.34
N ARG A 119 -7.66 -4.88 3.59
CA ARG A 119 -7.56 -3.74 4.52
C ARG A 119 -8.45 -2.57 4.15
N PHE A 120 -8.71 -2.38 2.86
CA PHE A 120 -9.64 -1.36 2.35
C PHE A 120 -11.04 -1.46 2.99
N GLY A 121 -11.51 -2.67 3.29
CA GLY A 121 -12.83 -2.91 3.89
C GLY A 121 -12.86 -2.75 5.41
N ARG A 122 -11.72 -2.45 6.04
CA ARG A 122 -11.60 -2.22 7.50
C ARG A 122 -11.61 -0.74 7.87
N HIS A 123 -11.69 0.16 6.88
CA HIS A 123 -11.60 1.61 7.06
C HIS A 123 -12.76 2.30 6.35
N GLU A 124 -13.09 3.53 6.76
CA GLU A 124 -14.15 4.31 6.10
C GLU A 124 -13.74 4.80 4.71
N TRP A 125 -12.45 5.11 4.53
CA TRP A 125 -11.92 5.55 3.25
C TRP A 125 -10.64 4.84 2.87
N THR A 126 -10.50 4.61 1.57
CA THR A 126 -9.22 4.23 0.96
C THR A 126 -8.74 5.37 0.07
N VAL A 127 -7.51 5.85 0.31
CA VAL A 127 -6.94 7.01 -0.37
C VAL A 127 -5.71 6.59 -1.16
N LYS A 128 -5.70 6.84 -2.47
CA LYS A 128 -4.51 6.69 -3.31
C LYS A 128 -3.79 8.03 -3.40
N VAL A 129 -2.55 8.09 -2.95
CA VAL A 129 -1.69 9.29 -2.98
C VAL A 129 -0.52 9.03 -3.91
N ASP A 130 -0.14 10.03 -4.71
CA ASP A 130 1.06 9.93 -5.55
C ASP A 130 2.30 10.28 -4.68
N PRO A 131 3.47 9.63 -4.88
CA PRO A 131 4.65 9.83 -4.02
C PRO A 131 5.14 11.28 -3.90
N ASP A 132 4.87 12.12 -4.90
CA ASP A 132 5.27 13.52 -4.97
C ASP A 132 4.16 14.51 -4.52
N ALA A 133 3.03 13.99 -4.04
CA ALA A 133 1.97 14.83 -3.49
C ALA A 133 2.26 15.26 -2.05
N VAL A 134 1.89 16.51 -1.72
CA VAL A 134 1.81 16.98 -0.33
C VAL A 134 0.45 16.60 0.22
N PHE A 135 0.41 15.57 1.07
CA PHE A 135 -0.83 15.05 1.65
C PHE A 135 -0.84 15.14 3.18
N PHE A 136 -1.95 15.64 3.72
CA PHE A 136 -2.19 15.75 5.16
C PHE A 136 -3.49 15.02 5.50
N PRO A 137 -3.44 13.77 5.99
CA PRO A 137 -4.64 12.96 6.23
C PRO A 137 -5.67 13.63 7.15
N TYR A 138 -5.21 14.40 8.14
CA TYR A 138 -6.07 15.14 9.08
C TYR A 138 -6.82 16.34 8.46
N ARG A 139 -6.59 16.67 7.18
CA ARG A 139 -7.27 17.76 6.46
C ARG A 139 -8.18 17.27 5.33
N LEU A 140 -8.40 15.95 5.24
CA LEU A 140 -9.35 15.34 4.32
C LEU A 140 -10.77 15.40 4.89
#